data_AF-A0A2D4FHB9-F1
#
_entry.id   AF-A0A2D4FHB9-F1
#
_cell.length_a   1.000
_cell.length_b   1.000
_cell.length_c   1.000
_cell.angle_alpha   90.00
_cell.angle_beta   90.00
_cell.angle_gamma   90.00
#
_symmetry.space_group_name_H-M   'P 1'
#
loop_
_entity.id
_entity.type
_entity.pdbx_description
1 polymer ?
#
loop_
_entity_poly.entity_id
_entity_poly.type
_entity_poly.pdbx_seq_one_letter_code
_entity_poly.pdbx_strand_id
1 'polypeptide(L)'
;MKRIKETVKYGNPILQTLKSKKKQKTGFYSSMFAASHSFNLTDWGNLPIHIVLQIFQYLPLVDRARASSVCRRWNEVFHIPDLWRKFEFELNQPATSYLKSTHPDLIQQIIKRHANHLQYVSFKVDSSTESAEAACDILSQLVNCSIKTLGLISTAKPSFMDVSKVLLAKI
;
A
#
# COMPACT_ATOMS: atom_id res chain seq x y z
N MET A 1 64.50 37.00 -4.59
CA MET A 1 65.66 36.08 -4.71
C MET A 1 65.19 34.77 -5.33
N LYS A 2 65.83 34.36 -6.43
CA LYS A 2 65.65 33.08 -7.13
C LYS A 2 66.64 32.04 -6.58
N ARG A 3 66.32 30.76 -6.82
CA ARG A 3 67.15 29.50 -6.83
C ARG A 3 66.79 28.53 -5.69
N ILE A 4 66.73 27.19 -5.84
CA ILE A 4 67.03 26.18 -6.89
C ILE A 4 66.44 24.83 -6.32
N LYS A 5 65.62 24.06 -7.08
CA LYS A 5 65.85 22.68 -7.64
C LYS A 5 66.49 21.66 -6.65
N GLU A 6 66.13 20.37 -6.52
CA GLU A 6 65.70 19.35 -7.49
C GLU A 6 65.44 17.98 -6.75
N THR A 7 64.52 17.16 -7.26
CA THR A 7 64.53 15.66 -7.39
C THR A 7 64.49 14.63 -6.21
N VAL A 8 63.50 13.71 -6.32
CA VAL A 8 63.61 12.21 -6.41
C VAL A 8 63.15 11.29 -5.24
N LYS A 9 62.10 10.48 -5.59
CA LYS A 9 61.74 9.06 -5.33
C LYS A 9 61.66 8.45 -3.92
N TYR A 10 60.51 7.80 -3.65
CA TYR A 10 60.30 6.39 -3.18
C TYR A 10 58.75 6.17 -3.17
N GLY A 11 58.08 5.09 -3.60
CA GLY A 11 58.38 3.78 -4.18
C GLY A 11 57.10 3.21 -4.86
N ASN A 12 57.28 2.28 -5.79
CA ASN A 12 56.26 1.49 -6.53
C ASN A 12 55.78 0.28 -5.66
N PRO A 13 54.79 -0.61 -6.02
CA PRO A 13 54.21 -0.87 -7.37
C PRO A 13 52.69 -1.30 -7.47
N ILE A 14 52.20 -1.47 -8.71
CA ILE A 14 51.27 -2.54 -9.25
C ILE A 14 49.80 -2.55 -8.76
N LEU A 15 48.77 -2.26 -9.59
CA LEU A 15 48.13 -2.99 -10.70
C LEU A 15 47.00 -3.98 -10.28
N GLN A 16 45.83 -3.77 -10.91
CA GLN A 16 44.74 -4.72 -11.25
C GLN A 16 43.63 -5.10 -10.23
N THR A 17 42.44 -4.61 -10.58
CA THR A 17 41.15 -5.34 -10.70
C THR A 17 41.13 -6.83 -10.33
N LEU A 18 40.23 -7.23 -9.43
CA LEU A 18 39.60 -8.55 -9.40
C LEU A 18 38.16 -8.50 -8.87
N LYS A 19 37.24 -9.01 -9.70
CA LYS A 19 35.89 -9.44 -9.33
C LYS A 19 36.00 -10.52 -8.23
N SER A 20 35.21 -10.39 -7.16
CA SER A 20 35.05 -11.47 -6.18
C SER A 20 33.58 -11.87 -5.99
N LYS A 21 33.31 -13.10 -6.44
CA LYS A 21 32.17 -13.95 -6.07
C LYS A 21 32.15 -14.16 -4.55
N LYS A 22 30.95 -14.22 -3.96
CA LYS A 22 30.75 -14.84 -2.63
C LYS A 22 29.56 -15.83 -2.68
N LYS A 23 29.89 -17.12 -2.80
CA LYS A 23 29.15 -18.27 -2.24
C LYS A 23 29.03 -18.03 -0.71
N GLN A 24 28.07 -18.49 0.10
CA GLN A 24 27.22 -19.68 0.14
C GLN A 24 26.29 -19.48 1.37
N LYS A 25 25.08 -20.03 1.38
CA LYS A 25 24.53 -20.80 2.51
C LYS A 25 23.25 -21.50 2.06
N THR A 26 23.44 -22.61 1.37
CA THR A 26 22.43 -23.66 1.20
C THR A 26 22.34 -24.39 2.54
N GLY A 27 21.25 -24.17 3.28
CA GLY A 27 20.86 -25.02 4.40
C GLY A 27 20.34 -26.34 3.84
N PHE A 28 21.24 -27.33 3.78
CA PHE A 28 20.89 -28.73 3.66
C PHE A 28 20.25 -29.17 4.98
N TYR A 29 18.95 -29.47 4.98
CA TYR A 29 18.39 -30.43 5.92
C TYR A 29 17.98 -31.68 5.13
N SER A 30 18.57 -32.76 5.59
CA SER A 30 18.63 -34.12 5.08
C SER A 30 17.37 -34.66 4.39
N SER A 31 17.61 -35.40 3.32
CA SER A 31 16.76 -36.43 2.76
C SER A 31 16.50 -37.60 3.75
N MET A 32 15.44 -38.36 3.44
CA MET A 32 15.12 -39.74 3.85
C MET A 32 14.10 -39.92 4.98
N PHE A 33 12.82 -39.89 4.63
CA PHE A 33 11.79 -40.90 4.94
C PHE A 33 10.76 -40.81 3.80
N ALA A 34 10.74 -41.77 2.87
CA ALA A 34 9.81 -42.90 2.85
C ALA A 34 8.48 -42.57 2.14
N ALA A 35 8.29 -43.25 1.00
CA ALA A 35 7.05 -43.77 0.43
C ALA A 35 5.77 -42.89 0.47
N SER A 36 5.33 -42.53 -0.75
CA SER A 36 3.93 -42.51 -1.17
C SER A 36 2.95 -41.77 -0.26
N HIS A 37 2.92 -40.45 -0.36
CA HIS A 37 1.70 -39.72 -0.69
C HIS A 37 2.12 -38.62 -1.66
N SER A 38 1.68 -38.71 -2.91
CA SER A 38 1.58 -37.52 -3.76
C SER A 38 0.58 -36.60 -3.08
N PHE A 39 1.03 -35.82 -2.10
CA PHE A 39 0.29 -34.64 -1.70
C PHE A 39 0.29 -33.78 -2.96
N ASN A 40 -0.82 -33.87 -3.71
CA ASN A 40 -1.23 -32.81 -4.60
C ASN A 40 -1.39 -31.58 -3.70
N LEU A 41 -0.29 -30.90 -3.40
CA LEU A 41 -0.35 -29.56 -2.83
C LEU A 41 -1.04 -28.75 -3.91
N THR A 42 -2.34 -28.55 -3.73
CA THR A 42 -3.13 -27.69 -4.59
C THR A 42 -2.46 -26.32 -4.55
N ASP A 43 -1.80 -25.95 -5.65
CA ASP A 43 -1.14 -24.65 -5.74
C ASP A 43 -2.20 -23.58 -5.94
N TRP A 44 -2.65 -22.99 -4.82
CA TRP A 44 -3.58 -21.87 -4.79
C TRP A 44 -3.04 -20.62 -5.53
N GLY A 45 -1.73 -20.55 -5.78
CA GLY A 45 -1.12 -19.51 -6.60
C GLY A 45 -1.51 -19.59 -8.07
N ASN A 46 -1.88 -20.77 -8.58
CA ASN A 46 -2.25 -21.00 -9.98
C ASN A 46 -3.76 -20.98 -10.23
N LEU A 47 -4.55 -20.48 -9.27
CA LEU A 47 -5.98 -20.27 -9.49
C LEU A 47 -6.23 -19.40 -10.74
N PRO A 48 -7.28 -19.70 -11.53
CA PRO A 48 -7.68 -18.84 -12.62
C PRO A 48 -7.95 -17.41 -12.15
N ILE A 49 -7.54 -16.41 -12.95
CA ILE A 49 -7.64 -14.98 -12.61
C ILE A 49 -9.06 -14.60 -12.16
N HIS A 50 -10.09 -15.09 -12.85
CA HIS A 50 -11.48 -14.75 -12.53
C HIS A 50 -11.92 -15.26 -11.15
N ILE A 51 -11.37 -16.39 -10.68
CA ILE A 51 -11.65 -16.92 -9.34
C ILE A 51 -10.97 -16.04 -8.28
N VAL A 52 -9.71 -15.67 -8.49
CA VAL A 52 -9.01 -14.75 -7.58
C VAL A 52 -9.71 -13.38 -7.55
N LEU A 53 -10.17 -12.90 -8.70
CA LEU A 53 -10.94 -11.65 -8.79
C LEU A 53 -12.23 -11.73 -7.94
N GLN A 54 -12.98 -12.84 -8.04
CA GLN A 54 -14.16 -13.06 -7.21
C GLN A 54 -13.83 -13.10 -5.72
N ILE A 55 -12.74 -13.77 -5.32
CA ILE A 55 -12.28 -13.76 -3.93
C ILE A 55 -12.02 -12.31 -3.48
N PHE A 56 -11.28 -11.52 -4.28
CA PHE A 56 -10.96 -10.13 -3.94
C PHE A 56 -12.21 -9.27 -3.80
N GLN A 57 -13.26 -9.49 -4.59
CA GLN A 57 -14.52 -8.74 -4.49
C GLN A 57 -15.17 -8.86 -3.10
N TYR A 58 -14.99 -9.99 -2.41
CA TYR A 58 -15.50 -10.21 -1.05
C TYR A 58 -14.59 -9.68 0.06
N LEU A 59 -13.35 -9.28 -0.25
CA LEU A 59 -12.39 -8.79 0.73
C LEU A 59 -12.46 -7.26 0.87
N PRO A 60 -12.28 -6.70 2.08
CA PRO A 60 -12.01 -5.27 2.25
C PRO A 60 -10.63 -4.91 1.69
N LEU A 61 -10.41 -3.62 1.40
CA LEU A 61 -9.19 -3.14 0.73
C LEU A 61 -7.89 -3.57 1.41
N VAL A 62 -7.83 -3.52 2.74
CA VAL A 62 -6.64 -3.92 3.51
C VAL A 62 -6.32 -5.40 3.30
N ASP A 63 -7.34 -6.25 3.30
CA ASP A 63 -7.15 -7.68 3.10
C ASP A 63 -6.86 -8.01 1.64
N ARG A 64 -7.41 -7.25 0.67
CA ARG A 64 -6.99 -7.35 -0.74
C ARG A 64 -5.50 -7.05 -0.90
N ALA A 65 -4.98 -6.01 -0.24
CA ALA A 65 -3.57 -5.64 -0.30
C ALA A 65 -2.66 -6.68 0.38
N ARG A 66 -3.14 -7.32 1.46
CA ARG A 66 -2.43 -8.45 2.08
C ARG A 66 -2.44 -9.67 1.15
N ALA A 67 -3.59 -10.00 0.59
CA ALA A 67 -3.77 -11.09 -0.37
C ALA A 67 -2.92 -10.89 -1.63
N SER A 68 -2.78 -9.66 -2.13
CA SER A 68 -1.96 -9.35 -3.31
C SER A 68 -0.46 -9.57 -3.07
N SER A 69 -0.01 -9.62 -1.80
CA SER A 69 1.39 -9.84 -1.44
C SER A 69 1.84 -11.30 -1.47
N VAL A 70 0.89 -12.27 -1.55
CA VAL A 70 1.20 -13.70 -1.40
C VAL A 70 1.94 -14.28 -2.59
N CYS A 71 1.62 -13.84 -3.81
CA CYS A 71 2.30 -14.26 -5.02
C CYS A 71 2.08 -13.25 -6.16
N ARG A 72 2.89 -13.34 -7.23
CA ARG A 72 2.81 -12.44 -8.39
C ARG A 72 1.44 -12.45 -9.07
N ARG A 73 0.82 -13.63 -9.18
CA ARG A 73 -0.46 -13.80 -9.86
C ARG A 73 -1.60 -13.08 -9.15
N TRP A 74 -1.63 -13.16 -7.82
CA TRP A 74 -2.61 -12.45 -7.00
C TRP A 74 -2.35 -10.93 -7.01
N ASN A 75 -1.09 -10.52 -7.12
CA ASN A 75 -0.73 -9.11 -7.30
C ASN A 75 -1.25 -8.53 -8.63
N GLU A 76 -1.15 -9.28 -9.73
CA GLU A 76 -1.71 -8.87 -11.02
C GLU A 76 -3.23 -8.62 -10.92
N VAL A 77 -3.94 -9.51 -10.22
CA VAL A 77 -5.40 -9.40 -10.01
C VAL A 77 -5.77 -8.16 -9.21
N PHE A 78 -4.97 -7.78 -8.21
CA PHE A 78 -5.22 -6.59 -7.39
C PHE A 78 -5.34 -5.31 -8.21
N HIS A 79 -4.67 -5.22 -9.37
CA HIS A 79 -4.70 -4.05 -10.24
C HIS A 79 -5.77 -4.09 -11.34
N ILE A 80 -6.62 -5.12 -11.39
CA ILE A 80 -7.72 -5.22 -12.36
C ILE A 80 -8.76 -4.12 -12.11
N PRO A 81 -9.20 -3.37 -13.15
CA PRO A 81 -10.12 -2.23 -13.02
C PRO A 81 -11.40 -2.53 -12.23
N ASP A 82 -11.93 -3.75 -12.35
CA ASP A 82 -13.19 -4.16 -11.71
C ASP A 82 -13.17 -4.07 -10.19
N LEU A 83 -12.01 -4.19 -9.56
CA LEU A 83 -11.86 -4.03 -8.11
C LEU A 83 -11.86 -2.58 -7.63
N TRP A 84 -11.65 -1.63 -8.54
CA TRP A 84 -11.46 -0.22 -8.25
C TRP A 84 -12.63 0.65 -8.70
N ARG A 85 -13.63 0.10 -9.39
CA ARG A 85 -14.79 0.88 -9.87
C ARG A 85 -15.51 1.65 -8.76
N LYS A 86 -15.49 1.13 -7.53
CA LYS A 86 -16.09 1.78 -6.35
C LYS A 86 -15.02 2.00 -5.28
N PHE A 87 -14.90 3.22 -4.80
CA PHE A 87 -13.99 3.56 -3.71
C PHE A 87 -14.60 4.60 -2.78
N GLU A 88 -14.33 4.45 -1.48
CA GLU A 88 -14.74 5.38 -0.45
C GLU A 88 -13.51 5.93 0.25
N PHE A 89 -13.29 7.24 0.15
CA PHE A 89 -12.24 7.95 0.86
C PHE A 89 -12.77 8.38 2.22
N GLU A 90 -12.17 7.86 3.30
CA GLU A 90 -12.40 8.38 4.65
C GLU A 90 -11.32 9.42 4.96
N LEU A 91 -11.72 10.66 5.18
CA LEU A 91 -10.86 11.81 5.48
C LEU A 91 -11.27 12.39 6.82
N ASN A 92 -10.48 12.08 7.83
CA ASN A 92 -10.80 12.37 9.22
C ASN A 92 -9.55 12.84 9.96
N GLN A 93 -9.68 13.85 10.81
CA GLN A 93 -8.64 14.20 11.76
C GLN A 93 -8.79 13.37 13.04
N PRO A 94 -7.69 12.90 13.67
CA PRO A 94 -7.74 12.14 14.92
C PRO A 94 -8.44 12.90 16.06
N ALA A 95 -8.46 14.23 16.00
CA ALA A 95 -9.07 15.09 17.01
C ALA A 95 -10.60 15.13 16.93
N THR A 96 -11.17 14.88 15.76
CA THR A 96 -12.59 15.13 15.43
C THR A 96 -13.35 13.86 15.09
N SER A 97 -12.66 12.73 14.88
CA SER A 97 -13.27 11.46 14.50
C SER A 97 -12.54 10.26 15.11
N TYR A 98 -13.30 9.20 15.43
CA TYR A 98 -12.77 7.92 15.91
C TYR A 98 -12.48 6.94 14.77
N LEU A 99 -12.87 7.28 13.54
CA LEU A 99 -12.64 6.47 12.35
C LEU A 99 -11.21 6.66 11.84
N LYS A 100 -10.62 5.60 11.29
CA LYS A 100 -9.27 5.67 10.72
C LYS A 100 -9.33 6.33 9.35
N SER A 101 -8.68 7.49 9.23
CA SER A 101 -8.49 8.15 7.95
C SER A 101 -7.72 7.27 6.97
N THR A 102 -8.04 7.40 5.69
CA THR A 102 -7.32 6.74 4.61
C THR A 102 -5.90 7.30 4.54
N HIS A 103 -4.90 6.42 4.54
CA HIS A 103 -3.51 6.86 4.57
C HIS A 103 -3.16 7.69 3.31
N PRO A 104 -2.46 8.84 3.41
CA PRO A 104 -2.13 9.70 2.27
C PRO A 104 -1.44 8.96 1.12
N ASP A 105 -0.49 8.06 1.42
CA ASP A 105 0.19 7.27 0.39
C ASP A 105 -0.76 6.38 -0.41
N LEU A 106 -1.79 5.83 0.24
CA LEU A 106 -2.78 4.98 -0.42
C LEU A 106 -3.65 5.82 -1.35
N ILE A 107 -4.05 7.02 -0.92
CA ILE A 107 -4.79 7.97 -1.75
C ILE A 107 -3.97 8.27 -3.02
N GLN A 108 -2.70 8.61 -2.85
CA GLN A 108 -1.81 8.91 -3.98
C GLN A 108 -1.62 7.71 -4.91
N GLN A 109 -1.52 6.48 -4.36
CA GLN A 109 -1.45 5.28 -5.17
C GLN A 109 -2.72 5.04 -5.99
N ILE A 110 -3.90 5.27 -5.39
CA ILE A 110 -5.19 5.12 -6.06
C ILE A 110 -5.31 6.14 -7.19
N ILE A 111 -5.03 7.41 -6.93
CA ILE A 111 -5.08 8.46 -7.95
C ILE A 111 -4.11 8.12 -9.08
N LYS A 112 -2.86 7.78 -8.75
CA LYS A 112 -1.82 7.52 -9.76
C LYS A 112 -2.07 6.29 -10.62
N ARG A 113 -2.61 5.20 -10.04
CA ARG A 113 -2.71 3.90 -10.74
C ARG A 113 -4.12 3.55 -11.18
N HIS A 114 -5.14 4.09 -10.52
CA HIS A 114 -6.51 3.59 -10.60
C HIS A 114 -7.56 4.67 -10.83
N ALA A 115 -7.20 5.96 -10.91
CA ALA A 115 -8.14 7.06 -11.13
C ALA A 115 -9.07 6.83 -12.33
N ASN A 116 -8.52 6.39 -13.47
CA ASN A 116 -9.29 6.12 -14.70
C ASN A 116 -10.29 4.96 -14.58
N HIS A 117 -10.18 4.13 -13.55
CA HIS A 117 -11.07 3.01 -13.30
C HIS A 117 -12.21 3.37 -12.33
N LEU A 118 -12.07 4.47 -11.58
CA LEU A 118 -13.07 4.89 -10.60
C LEU A 118 -14.36 5.33 -11.31
N GLN A 119 -15.49 4.84 -10.84
CA GLN A 119 -16.83 5.19 -11.36
C GLN A 119 -17.76 5.67 -10.24
N TYR A 120 -17.64 5.09 -9.04
CA TYR A 120 -18.47 5.40 -7.88
C TYR A 120 -17.56 5.81 -6.73
N VAL A 121 -17.46 7.12 -6.48
CA VAL A 121 -16.57 7.68 -5.47
C VAL A 121 -17.40 8.30 -4.36
N SER A 122 -17.14 7.93 -3.11
CA SER A 122 -17.67 8.65 -1.95
C SER A 122 -16.55 9.22 -1.09
N PHE A 123 -16.78 10.39 -0.50
CA PHE A 123 -15.94 11.00 0.51
C PHE A 123 -16.72 11.04 1.82
N LYS A 124 -16.16 10.44 2.86
CA LYS A 124 -16.58 10.63 4.24
C LYS A 124 -15.64 11.64 4.88
N VAL A 125 -16.18 12.79 5.25
CA VAL A 125 -15.41 13.93 5.74
C VAL A 125 -15.98 14.35 7.09
N ASP A 126 -15.12 14.54 8.09
CA ASP A 126 -15.53 15.10 9.38
C ASP A 126 -15.81 16.62 9.29
N SER A 127 -16.00 17.26 10.44
CA SER A 127 -16.29 18.70 10.53
C SER A 127 -15.06 19.60 10.44
N SER A 128 -13.86 19.04 10.19
CA SER A 128 -12.63 19.84 10.10
C SER A 128 -12.46 20.49 8.72
N THR A 129 -11.90 21.69 8.70
CA THR A 129 -11.56 22.39 7.46
C THR A 129 -10.49 21.63 6.67
N GLU A 130 -9.53 21.04 7.36
CA GLU A 130 -8.42 20.29 6.77
C GLU A 130 -8.91 19.04 6.02
N SER A 131 -9.91 18.32 6.55
CA SER A 131 -10.48 17.17 5.86
C SER A 131 -11.31 17.58 4.64
N ALA A 132 -11.99 18.73 4.69
CA ALA A 132 -12.71 19.28 3.54
C ALA A 132 -11.74 19.72 2.42
N GLU A 133 -10.64 20.39 2.77
CA GLU A 133 -9.59 20.77 1.82
C GLU A 133 -8.95 19.55 1.15
N ALA A 134 -8.61 18.52 1.93
CA ALA A 134 -8.08 17.27 1.39
C ALA A 134 -9.06 16.60 0.40
N ALA A 135 -10.37 16.68 0.65
CA ALA A 135 -11.37 16.17 -0.29
C ALA A 135 -11.35 16.96 -1.61
N CYS A 136 -11.28 18.29 -1.54
CA CYS A 136 -11.18 19.17 -2.70
C CYS A 136 -9.91 18.92 -3.53
N ASP A 137 -8.78 18.67 -2.88
CA ASP A 137 -7.51 18.35 -3.55
C ASP A 137 -7.58 17.04 -4.32
N ILE A 138 -8.24 16.03 -3.75
CA ILE A 138 -8.46 14.75 -4.43
C ILE A 138 -9.44 14.93 -5.60
N LEU A 139 -10.54 15.64 -5.39
CA LEU A 139 -11.53 15.93 -6.44
C LEU A 139 -10.89 16.65 -7.64
N SER A 140 -10.02 17.61 -7.39
CA SER A 140 -9.29 18.35 -8.43
C SER A 140 -8.42 17.43 -9.29
N GLN A 141 -7.85 16.37 -8.71
CA GLN A 141 -7.08 15.36 -9.44
C GLN A 141 -7.97 14.36 -10.19
N LEU A 142 -9.20 14.17 -9.75
CA LEU A 142 -10.17 13.25 -10.37
C LEU A 142 -11.05 13.90 -11.44
N VAL A 143 -10.88 15.19 -11.72
CA VAL A 143 -11.73 15.96 -12.66
C VAL A 143 -11.82 15.36 -14.07
N ASN A 144 -10.74 14.70 -14.53
CA ASN A 144 -10.69 14.08 -15.87
C ASN A 144 -11.19 12.63 -15.88
N CYS A 145 -11.69 12.11 -14.75
CA CYS A 145 -12.18 10.74 -14.64
C CYS A 145 -13.66 10.65 -15.01
N SER A 146 -14.09 9.52 -15.59
CA SER A 146 -15.49 9.26 -15.93
C SER A 146 -16.31 8.79 -14.71
N ILE A 147 -16.37 9.63 -13.67
CA ILE A 147 -17.12 9.34 -12.45
C ILE A 147 -18.61 9.40 -12.75
N LYS A 148 -19.31 8.29 -12.49
CA LYS A 148 -20.77 8.15 -12.64
C LYS A 148 -21.52 8.63 -11.41
N THR A 149 -20.92 8.48 -10.23
CA THR A 149 -21.54 8.87 -8.96
C THR A 149 -20.48 9.44 -8.04
N LEU A 150 -20.77 10.63 -7.51
CA LEU A 150 -19.98 11.28 -6.48
C LEU A 150 -20.86 11.45 -5.23
N GLY A 151 -20.43 10.89 -4.10
CA GLY A 151 -21.07 11.07 -2.81
C GLY A 151 -20.20 11.90 -1.87
N LEU A 152 -20.78 12.86 -1.18
CA LEU A 152 -20.14 13.61 -0.09
C LEU A 152 -20.95 13.35 1.18
N ILE A 153 -20.32 12.72 2.17
CA ILE A 153 -20.94 12.26 3.41
C ILE A 153 -20.25 12.99 4.56
N SER A 154 -20.99 13.80 5.29
CA SER A 154 -20.46 14.40 6.52
C SER A 154 -20.53 13.39 7.65
N THR A 155 -19.39 13.12 8.29
CA THR A 155 -19.24 12.24 9.45
C THR A 155 -18.98 13.05 10.71
N ALA A 156 -19.80 14.08 10.96
CA ALA A 156 -19.70 14.88 12.18
C ALA A 156 -19.82 14.00 13.42
N LYS A 157 -18.99 14.28 14.44
CA LYS A 157 -19.07 13.60 15.72
C LYS A 157 -20.47 13.82 16.32
N PRO A 158 -21.22 12.75 16.65
CA PRO A 158 -22.53 12.93 17.23
C PRO A 158 -22.43 13.59 18.61
N SER A 159 -23.29 14.58 18.87
CA SER A 159 -23.28 15.39 20.11
C SER A 159 -23.43 14.56 21.40
N PHE A 160 -24.03 13.38 21.33
CA PHE A 160 -24.21 12.49 22.48
C PHE A 160 -22.91 11.78 22.93
N MET A 161 -21.83 11.80 22.13
CA MET A 161 -20.55 11.21 22.54
C MET A 161 -19.73 12.09 23.50
N ASP A 162 -20.10 13.36 23.68
CA ASP A 162 -19.51 14.24 24.71
C ASP A 162 -20.14 14.04 26.10
N VAL A 163 -21.14 13.17 26.21
CA VAL A 163 -21.94 12.97 27.44
C VAL A 163 -21.20 12.13 28.51
N SER A 164 -19.91 11.80 28.37
CA SER A 164 -19.24 10.92 29.35
C SER A 164 -17.79 11.28 29.66
N LYS A 165 -17.62 12.18 30.64
CA LYS A 165 -16.71 12.00 31.79
C LYS A 165 -17.29 12.56 33.11
N VAL A 166 -18.23 13.50 33.05
CA VAL A 166 -18.76 14.19 34.25
C VAL A 166 -19.85 13.41 34.99
N LEU A 167 -20.64 12.58 34.29
CA LEU A 167 -21.76 11.85 34.89
C LEU A 167 -21.40 10.48 35.48
N LEU A 168 -20.31 9.85 35.03
CA LEU A 168 -19.86 8.55 35.57
C LEU A 168 -19.05 8.65 36.87
N ALA A 169 -18.71 9.86 37.32
CA ALA A 169 -18.05 10.09 38.62
C ALA A 169 -19.05 10.39 39.76
N LYS A 170 -20.36 10.25 39.51
CA LYS A 170 -21.44 10.52 40.46
C LYS A 170 -22.38 9.33 40.70
N ILE A 171 -21.98 8.13 40.29
CA ILE A 171 -22.61 6.86 40.66
C ILE A 171 -21.54 6.03 41.36
#